data_AF-A0A7X1H349-F1
#
_entry.id   AF-A0A7X1H349-F1
#
_cell.length_a   1.000
_cell.length_b   1.000
_cell.length_c   1.000
_cell.angle_alpha   90.00
_cell.angle_beta   90.00
_cell.angle_gamma   90.00
#
_symmetry.space_group_name_H-M   'P 1'
#
loop_
_entity.id
_entity.type
_entity.pdbx_description
1 polymer ?
#
loop_
_entity_poly.entity_id
_entity_poly.type
_entity_poly.pdbx_seq_one_letter_code
_entity_poly.pdbx_strand_id
1 'polypeptide(L)' 'MQCPYCGCQKFYVKDSDDEYETYGFDCESGEVCFDPDIADSDIPELCDDSHIYCEKCAWNGKYNEIKI' A
#
# COMPACT_ATOMS: atom_id res chain seq x y z
N MET A 1 -2.21 -6.25 -9.32
CA MET A 1 -1.78 -5.29 -8.26
C MET A 1 -0.39 -4.74 -8.49
N GLN A 2 -0.25 -3.83 -9.46
CA GLN A 2 1.03 -3.16 -9.77
C GLN A 2 0.78 -1.69 -10.10
N CYS A 3 1.82 -0.88 -9.92
CA CYS A 3 1.76 0.55 -10.15
C CYS A 3 1.54 0.81 -11.65
N PRO A 4 0.49 1.55 -12.06
CA PRO A 4 0.17 1.74 -13.47
C PRO A 4 1.24 2.56 -14.22
N TYR A 5 2.12 3.27 -13.50
CA TYR A 5 3.17 4.11 -14.09
C TYR A 5 4.52 3.42 -14.25
N CYS A 6 4.91 2.56 -13.29
CA CYS A 6 6.25 1.95 -13.28
C CYS A 6 6.26 0.43 -13.16
N GLY A 7 5.10 -0.22 -13.01
CA GLY A 7 4.96 -1.67 -12.85
C GLY A 7 5.46 -2.22 -11.51
N CYS A 8 5.77 -1.36 -10.53
CA CYS A 8 6.20 -1.81 -9.19
C CYS A 8 5.01 -2.39 -8.40
N GLN A 9 5.20 -3.52 -7.74
CA GLN A 9 4.16 -4.22 -6.95
C GLN A 9 4.27 -3.91 -5.46
N LYS A 10 4.71 -2.70 -5.13
CA LYS A 10 5.36 -2.42 -3.87
C LYS A 10 5.01 -0.99 -3.48
N PHE A 11 4.30 -0.86 -2.36
CA PHE A 11 3.51 0.30 -2.00
C PHE A 11 3.59 0.59 -0.50
N TYR A 12 3.15 1.77 -0.11
CA TYR A 12 2.93 2.10 1.29
C TYR A 12 1.66 2.92 1.46
N VAL A 13 1.04 2.80 2.64
CA VAL A 13 -0.09 3.60 3.09
C VAL A 13 0.33 4.40 4.33
N LYS A 14 -0.27 5.57 4.53
CA LYS A 14 -0.06 6.36 5.74
C LYS A 14 -1.15 6.07 6.74
N ASP A 15 -0.83 6.09 8.02
CA ASP A 15 -1.87 5.98 9.04
C ASP A 15 -2.78 7.22 9.02
N SER A 16 -4.06 7.00 9.36
CA SER A 16 -5.05 8.09 9.41
C SER A 16 -5.07 8.79 10.78
N ASP A 17 -4.64 8.12 11.84
CA ASP A 17 -4.50 8.65 13.20
C ASP A 17 -3.10 9.28 13.39
N ASP A 18 -2.05 8.67 12.81
CA ASP A 18 -0.68 9.20 12.83
C ASP A 18 -0.06 9.40 11.41
N GLU A 19 -0.03 10.65 10.95
CA GLU A 19 0.47 11.00 9.61
C GLU A 19 1.97 10.73 9.38
N TYR A 20 2.72 10.44 10.44
CA TYR A 20 4.15 10.12 10.37
C TYR A 20 4.39 8.61 10.27
N GLU A 21 3.41 7.79 10.62
CA GLU A 21 3.47 6.35 10.48
C GLU A 21 3.06 5.92 9.07
N THR A 22 3.90 5.06 8.47
CA THR A 22 3.68 4.52 7.14
C THR A 22 3.90 3.03 7.14
N TYR A 23 2.96 2.31 6.55
CA TYR A 23 2.97 0.85 6.48
C TYR A 23 3.23 0.42 5.05
N GLY A 24 4.40 -0.20 4.84
CA GLY A 24 4.80 -0.78 3.56
C GLY A 24 4.14 -2.13 3.33
N PHE A 25 3.78 -2.40 2.08
CA PHE A 25 3.25 -3.69 1.66
C PHE A 25 3.63 -4.02 0.22
N ASP A 26 3.79 -5.30 -0.07
CA ASP A 26 3.97 -5.83 -1.41
C ASP A 26 2.71 -6.54 -1.91
N CYS A 27 2.62 -6.67 -3.22
CA CYS A 27 1.56 -7.41 -3.90
C CYS A 27 2.16 -8.40 -4.91
N GLU A 28 3.35 -8.95 -4.62
CA GLU A 28 4.04 -9.85 -5.54
C GLU A 28 3.26 -11.15 -5.73
N SER A 29 2.64 -11.64 -4.66
CA SER A 29 1.83 -12.86 -4.65
C SER A 29 0.41 -12.68 -5.21
N GLY A 30 0.03 -11.45 -5.60
CA GLY A 30 -1.32 -11.11 -6.04
C GLY A 30 -2.30 -10.77 -4.91
N GLU A 31 -1.85 -10.89 -3.66
CA GLU A 31 -2.51 -10.42 -2.44
C GLU A 31 -1.64 -9.39 -1.74
N VAL A 32 -2.23 -8.59 -0.85
CA VAL A 32 -1.47 -7.62 -0.05
C VAL A 32 -0.74 -8.34 1.07
N CYS A 33 0.58 -8.25 1.06
CA CYS A 33 1.47 -8.72 2.11
C CYS A 33 2.13 -7.51 2.79
N PHE A 34 1.74 -7.24 4.03
CA PHE A 34 2.47 -6.28 4.87
C PHE A 34 3.73 -6.93 5.45
N ASP A 35 4.68 -6.09 5.85
CA ASP A 35 5.88 -6.56 6.54
C ASP A 35 5.51 -7.33 7.82
N PRO A 36 6.06 -8.54 8.02
CA PRO A 36 5.73 -9.40 9.16
C PRO A 36 6.21 -8.86 10.51
N ASP A 37 7.11 -7.86 10.50
CA ASP A 37 7.56 -7.14 11.69
C ASP A 37 6.53 -6.13 12.20
N ILE A 38 5.47 -5.85 11.43
CA ILE A 38 4.39 -4.93 11.80
C ILE A 38 3.28 -5.74 12.47
N ALA A 39 2.84 -5.30 13.66
CA ALA A 39 1.72 -5.93 14.33
C ALA A 39 0.43 -5.76 13.51
N ASP A 40 -0.37 -6.80 13.40
CA ASP A 40 -1.69 -6.76 12.74
C ASP A 40 -2.63 -5.69 13.31
N SER A 41 -2.47 -5.33 14.57
CA SER A 41 -3.23 -4.25 15.23
C SER A 41 -2.79 -2.84 14.81
N ASP A 42 -1.58 -2.72 14.27
CA ASP A 42 -1.00 -1.48 13.75
C ASP A 42 -1.30 -1.28 12.25
N ILE A 43 -1.57 -2.36 11.52
CA ILE A 43 -1.84 -2.29 10.09
C ILE A 43 -3.18 -1.60 9.85
N PRO A 44 -3.22 -0.46 9.12
CA PRO A 44 -4.47 0.19 8.81
C PRO A 44 -5.28 -0.67 7.84
N GLU A 45 -6.60 -0.70 8.04
CA GLU A 45 -7.50 -1.46 7.18
C GLU A 45 -7.48 -0.90 5.75
N LEU A 46 -7.02 -1.71 4.78
CA LEU A 46 -7.00 -1.32 3.37
C LEU A 46 -8.37 -1.56 2.72
N CYS A 47 -9.12 -0.48 2.56
CA CYS A 47 -10.34 -0.43 1.76
C CYS A 47 -10.06 0.00 0.31
N ASP A 48 -11.05 -0.15 -0.58
CA ASP A 48 -10.94 0.24 -1.99
C ASP A 48 -10.59 1.72 -2.20
N ASP A 49 -11.03 2.59 -1.28
CA ASP A 49 -10.75 4.03 -1.27
C ASP A 49 -9.46 4.41 -0.51
N SER A 50 -8.74 3.44 0.08
CA SER A 50 -7.51 3.74 0.82
C SER A 50 -6.46 4.34 -0.10
N HIS A 51 -5.86 5.45 0.34
CA HIS A 51 -4.84 6.17 -0.43
C HIS A 51 -3.49 5.47 -0.27
N ILE A 52 -2.95 4.97 -1.36
CA ILE A 52 -1.68 4.25 -1.42
C ILE A 52 -0.66 5.00 -2.26
N TYR A 53 0.61 4.78 -1.97
CA TYR A 53 1.74 5.44 -2.60
C TYR A 53 2.70 4.39 -3.16
N CYS A 54 3.22 4.63 -4.36
CA CYS A 54 4.26 3.76 -4.92
C CYS A 54 5.60 4.03 -4.22
N GLU A 55 6.33 2.98 -3.83
CA GLU A 55 7.67 3.15 -3.25
C GLU A 55 8.73 3.56 -4.28
N LYS A 56 8.46 3.29 -5.57
CA LYS A 56 9.46 3.43 -6.65
C LYS A 56 9.31 4.70 -7.48
N CYS A 57 8.12 5.32 -7.48
CA CYS A 57 7.85 6.52 -8.30
C CYS A 57 6.87 7.47 -7.60
N ALA A 58 6.63 8.64 -8.19
CA ALA A 58 5.74 9.66 -7.62
C ALA A 58 4.24 9.32 -7.70
N TRP A 59 3.87 8.17 -8.25
CA TRP A 59 2.47 7.77 -8.34
C TRP A 59 1.89 7.48 -6.95
N ASN A 60 0.69 7.98 -6.72
CA ASN A 60 -0.15 7.69 -5.58
C ASN A 60 -1.62 7.80 -6.02
N GLY A 61 -2.48 7.00 -5.42
CA GLY A 61 -3.87 6.85 -5.83
C GLY A 61 -4.62 5.93 -4.88
N LYS A 62 -5.84 5.54 -5.26
CA LYS A 62 -6.65 4.62 -4.45
C LYS A 62 -6.22 3.18 -4.63
N TYR A 63 -6.35 2.37 -3.59
CA TYR A 63 -5.99 0.95 -3.63
C TYR A 63 -6.73 0.19 -4.74
N ASN A 64 -8.00 0.50 -4.98
CA ASN A 64 -8.76 -0.13 -6.07
C ASN A 64 -8.18 0.15 -7.48
N GLU A 65 -7.42 1.22 -7.68
CA GLU A 65 -6.80 1.53 -8.98
C GLU A 65 -5.73 0.51 -9.39
N ILE A 66 -5.16 -0.23 -8.44
CA ILE A 66 -4.17 -1.28 -8.71
C ILE A 66 -4.76 -2.70 -8.69
N LYS A 67 -6.02 -2.89 -8.26
CA LYS A 67 -6.72 -4.19 -8.19
C LYS A 67 -7.21 -4.72 -9.55
N ILE A 68 -6.52 -4.38 -10.63
CA ILE A 68 -6.84 -4.76 -12.01
C ILE A 68 -6.44 -6.22 -12.28
#